data_AF-A0AAN5I599-F1
#
_entry.id   AF-A0AAN5I599-F1
#
_cell.length_a   1.000
_cell.length_b   1.000
_cell.length_c   1.000
_cell.angle_alpha   90.00
_cell.angle_beta   90.00
_cell.angle_gamma   90.00
#
_symmetry.space_group_name_H-M   'P 1'
#
loop_
_entity.id
_entity.type
_entity.pdbx_description
1 polymer ?
#
loop_
_entity_poly.entity_id
_entity_poly.type
_entity_poly.pdbx_seq_one_letter_code
_entity_poly.pdbx_strand_id
1 'polypeptide(L)'
;YYGMDELFVQSIAATKALRMPGMYPARCLYENDSAAPSNHLFVTRLTHWNWWKEYGCGSNIWRHNICIFGVEDLPYLAGVHHLMANKLMPDVDYGAISCIGELLYNRTHYGLDDHPLDLGIYENLPSVRLHKGMQKDPLLFDRFECPKFPRRKRKPISQVIAEFLVGRR
;
A
#
# COMPACT_ATOMS: atom_id res chain seq x y z
N TYR A 1 3.12 -23.85 -12.14
CA TYR A 1 3.89 -23.04 -11.18
C TYR A 1 2.92 -22.39 -10.21
N TYR A 2 3.10 -22.61 -8.91
CA TYR A 2 2.20 -22.11 -7.85
C TYR A 2 2.82 -20.86 -7.21
N GLY A 3 2.40 -19.67 -7.63
CA GLY A 3 2.58 -18.37 -6.93
C GLY A 3 3.91 -18.14 -6.19
N MET A 4 5.04 -18.60 -6.75
CA MET A 4 6.33 -18.60 -6.04
C MET A 4 6.79 -17.17 -5.76
N ASP A 5 6.49 -16.25 -6.67
CA ASP A 5 6.72 -14.82 -6.54
C ASP A 5 5.97 -14.16 -5.37
N GLU A 6 4.85 -14.74 -4.92
CA GLU A 6 4.09 -14.23 -3.76
C GLU A 6 4.67 -14.67 -2.42
N LEU A 7 5.50 -15.72 -2.40
CA LEU A 7 6.05 -16.31 -1.17
C LEU A 7 7.55 -16.11 -1.05
N PHE A 8 8.29 -16.16 -2.15
CA PHE A 8 9.74 -16.29 -2.15
C PHE A 8 10.45 -15.08 -1.54
N VAL A 9 10.14 -13.87 -2.02
CA VAL A 9 10.76 -12.63 -1.54
C VAL A 9 10.44 -12.39 -0.06
N GLN A 10 9.20 -12.65 0.35
CA GLN A 10 8.76 -12.52 1.74
C GLN A 10 9.49 -13.53 2.65
N SER A 11 9.58 -14.78 2.21
CA SER A 11 10.25 -15.86 2.95
C SER A 11 11.72 -15.55 3.15
N ILE A 12 12.40 -15.08 2.10
CA ILE A 12 13.80 -14.67 2.17
C ILE A 12 13.98 -13.47 3.11
N ALA A 13 13.13 -12.45 3.02
CA ALA A 13 13.21 -11.27 3.88
C ALA A 13 12.91 -11.57 5.36
N ALA A 14 12.16 -12.62 5.65
CA ALA A 14 11.82 -13.04 7.02
C ALA A 14 12.82 -14.04 7.63
N THR A 15 13.68 -14.67 6.83
CA THR A 15 14.54 -15.77 7.28
C THR A 15 15.83 -15.28 7.94
N LYS A 16 15.87 -15.25 9.28
CA LYS A 16 17.04 -14.81 10.08
C LYS A 16 18.36 -15.50 9.70
N ALA A 17 18.32 -16.78 9.34
CA ALA A 17 19.51 -17.56 9.00
C ALA A 17 20.30 -16.96 7.81
N LEU A 18 19.61 -16.28 6.88
CA LEU A 18 20.23 -15.68 5.69
C LEU A 18 20.97 -14.37 5.98
N ARG A 19 20.73 -13.74 7.13
CA ARG A 19 21.36 -12.45 7.55
C ARG A 19 21.38 -11.37 6.48
N MET A 20 20.33 -11.31 5.65
CA MET A 20 20.21 -10.31 4.60
C MET A 20 20.11 -8.89 5.17
N PRO A 21 20.60 -7.86 4.48
CA PRO A 21 20.29 -6.49 4.89
C PRO A 21 18.79 -6.21 4.69
N GLY A 22 18.18 -5.49 5.63
CA GLY A 22 16.76 -5.08 5.53
C GLY A 22 15.74 -6.17 5.88
N MET A 23 16.13 -7.21 6.60
CA MET A 23 15.22 -8.26 7.07
C MET A 23 14.13 -7.70 7.98
N TYR A 24 13.07 -8.49 8.13
CA TYR A 24 12.04 -8.25 9.14
C TYR A 24 11.79 -9.52 9.97
N PRO A 25 11.60 -9.44 11.30
CA PRO A 25 11.41 -10.62 12.13
C PRO A 25 10.16 -11.37 11.72
N ALA A 26 10.30 -12.66 11.37
CA ALA A 26 9.18 -13.52 11.01
C ALA A 26 8.08 -13.54 12.08
N ARG A 27 8.46 -13.42 13.36
CA ARG A 27 7.49 -13.32 14.47
C ARG A 27 6.51 -12.16 14.32
N CYS A 28 6.94 -11.03 13.75
CA CYS A 28 6.07 -9.90 13.48
C CYS A 28 5.08 -10.12 12.35
N LEU A 29 5.15 -11.25 11.61
CA LEU A 29 4.12 -11.63 10.65
C LEU A 29 2.95 -12.37 11.31
N TYR A 30 3.18 -12.99 12.47
CA TYR A 30 2.23 -13.89 13.14
C TYR A 30 1.78 -13.40 14.52
N GLU A 31 2.57 -12.58 15.20
CA GLU A 31 2.21 -11.98 16.49
C GLU A 31 1.06 -10.98 16.33
N ASN A 32 0.16 -10.89 17.32
CA ASN A 32 -0.76 -9.77 17.55
C ASN A 32 -1.61 -9.26 16.37
N ASP A 33 -2.02 -10.14 15.45
CA ASP A 33 -2.68 -9.73 14.19
C ASP A 33 -1.86 -8.69 13.39
N SER A 34 -0.53 -8.75 13.52
CA SER A 34 0.43 -7.88 12.82
C SER A 34 0.45 -8.10 11.30
N ALA A 35 -0.31 -9.07 10.79
CA ALA A 35 -0.70 -9.14 9.39
C ALA A 35 -1.53 -7.89 9.04
N ALA A 36 -0.85 -6.87 8.51
CA ALA A 36 -1.39 -5.57 8.15
C ALA A 36 -2.81 -5.70 7.57
N PRO A 37 -3.88 -5.26 8.28
CA PRO A 37 -5.26 -5.37 7.81
C PRO A 37 -5.60 -4.40 6.67
N SER A 38 -4.59 -3.77 6.07
CA SER A 38 -4.79 -2.62 5.19
C SER A 38 -3.53 -2.22 4.42
N ASN A 39 -3.76 -1.58 3.28
CA ASN A 39 -2.80 -0.90 2.40
C ASN A 39 -1.99 0.23 3.09
N HIS A 40 -1.98 0.34 4.43
CA HIS A 40 -1.32 1.44 5.16
C HIS A 40 0.16 1.19 5.48
N LEU A 41 0.66 -0.04 5.30
CA LEU A 41 2.08 -0.37 5.50
C LEU A 41 2.82 -0.71 4.21
N PHE A 42 2.09 -1.01 3.15
CA PHE A 42 2.68 -1.44 1.89
C PHE A 42 2.90 -0.22 1.02
N VAL A 43 4.14 0.21 0.88
CA VAL A 43 4.46 1.37 0.03
C VAL A 43 4.76 0.97 -1.41
N THR A 44 5.06 -0.30 -1.70
CA THR A 44 5.60 -0.69 -3.01
C THR A 44 4.57 -0.63 -4.12
N ARG A 45 3.36 -1.18 -3.89
CA ARG A 45 2.34 -1.30 -4.93
C ARG A 45 0.93 -1.21 -4.37
N LEU A 46 0.16 -0.24 -4.86
CA LEU A 46 -1.29 -0.20 -4.72
C LEU A 46 -1.90 -1.23 -5.68
N THR A 47 -2.76 -2.10 -5.16
CA THR A 47 -3.58 -3.00 -5.98
C THR A 47 -4.96 -3.07 -5.38
N HIS A 48 -5.97 -2.76 -6.20
CA HIS A 48 -7.35 -2.72 -5.73
C HIS A 48 -8.09 -3.99 -6.15
N TRP A 49 -8.45 -4.80 -5.16
CA TRP A 49 -9.20 -6.05 -5.38
C TRP A 49 -10.71 -5.81 -5.32
N ASN A 50 -11.48 -6.61 -6.06
CA ASN A 50 -12.95 -6.49 -6.10
C ASN A 50 -13.64 -6.77 -4.77
N TRP A 51 -13.00 -7.43 -3.81
CA TRP A 51 -13.51 -7.56 -2.45
C TRP A 51 -13.51 -6.24 -1.67
N TRP A 52 -12.83 -5.20 -2.20
CA TRP A 52 -12.85 -3.83 -1.71
C TRP A 52 -13.73 -2.92 -2.58
N LYS A 53 -14.75 -3.46 -3.27
CA LYS A 53 -15.63 -2.69 -4.16
C LYS A 53 -16.31 -1.50 -3.48
N GLU A 54 -16.55 -1.58 -2.16
CA GLU A 54 -17.06 -0.46 -1.34
C GLU A 54 -16.09 0.74 -1.30
N TYR A 55 -14.80 0.51 -1.50
CA TYR A 55 -13.74 1.51 -1.60
C TYR A 55 -13.41 1.89 -3.05
N GLY A 56 -14.23 1.43 -4.00
CA GLY A 56 -14.25 1.92 -5.38
C GLY A 56 -13.52 1.07 -6.41
N CYS A 57 -13.60 1.57 -7.63
CA CYS A 57 -12.85 1.31 -8.87
C CYS A 57 -13.59 2.23 -9.84
N GLY A 58 -13.12 3.46 -9.99
CA GLY A 58 -13.80 4.55 -10.70
C GLY A 58 -14.14 4.17 -12.14
N SER A 59 -13.21 3.47 -12.81
CA SER A 59 -13.44 2.89 -14.14
C SER A 59 -14.52 1.81 -14.16
N ASN A 60 -14.77 1.14 -13.03
CA ASN A 60 -15.61 -0.05 -12.88
C ASN A 60 -15.17 -1.25 -13.76
N ILE A 61 -13.90 -1.26 -14.20
CA ILE A 61 -13.35 -2.32 -15.05
C ILE A 61 -12.46 -3.24 -14.21
N TRP A 62 -12.72 -4.55 -14.30
CA TRP A 62 -12.04 -5.56 -13.50
C TRP A 62 -11.43 -6.63 -14.39
N ARG A 63 -10.18 -7.01 -14.10
CA ARG A 63 -9.51 -8.15 -14.74
C ARG A 63 -8.82 -9.00 -13.70
N HIS A 64 -9.16 -10.30 -13.66
CA HIS A 64 -8.68 -11.24 -12.64
C HIS A 64 -8.88 -10.73 -11.21
N ASN A 65 -10.06 -10.16 -10.93
CA ASN A 65 -10.43 -9.55 -9.64
C ASN A 65 -9.64 -8.29 -9.22
N ILE A 66 -8.81 -7.73 -10.12
CA ILE A 66 -8.05 -6.49 -9.90
C ILE A 66 -8.67 -5.36 -10.73
N CYS A 67 -8.82 -4.17 -10.13
CA CYS A 67 -9.29 -2.97 -10.82
C CYS A 67 -8.26 -2.52 -11.87
N ILE A 68 -8.75 -2.18 -13.06
CA ILE A 68 -7.98 -1.47 -14.06
C ILE A 68 -8.33 0.00 -13.92
N PHE A 69 -7.42 0.79 -13.35
CA PHE A 69 -7.64 2.22 -13.11
C PHE A 69 -7.82 2.98 -14.42
N GLY A 70 -8.80 3.89 -14.43
CA GLY A 70 -9.10 4.81 -15.52
C GLY A 70 -8.93 6.27 -15.10
N VAL A 71 -9.35 7.19 -15.97
CA VAL A 71 -9.33 8.64 -15.69
C VAL A 71 -10.18 9.02 -14.47
N GLU A 72 -11.24 8.25 -14.18
CA GLU A 72 -12.11 8.45 -13.02
C GLU A 72 -11.40 8.16 -11.69
N ASP A 73 -10.32 7.37 -11.73
CA ASP A 73 -9.52 7.02 -10.55
C ASP A 73 -8.40 8.03 -10.26
N LEU A 74 -8.15 9.00 -11.15
CA LEU A 74 -7.03 9.95 -11.02
C LEU A 74 -7.05 10.76 -9.72
N PRO A 75 -8.19 11.32 -9.25
CA PRO A 75 -8.20 12.07 -7.99
C PRO A 75 -7.79 11.20 -6.79
N TYR A 76 -8.13 9.91 -6.82
CA TYR A 76 -7.72 8.96 -5.79
C TYR A 76 -6.23 8.62 -5.92
N LEU A 77 -5.78 8.28 -7.13
CA LEU A 77 -4.38 7.89 -7.41
C LEU A 77 -3.38 9.03 -7.15
N ALA A 78 -3.77 10.28 -7.33
CA ALA A 78 -2.89 11.43 -7.13
C ALA A 78 -2.37 11.56 -5.69
N GLY A 79 -3.13 11.08 -4.70
CA GLY A 79 -2.86 11.23 -3.28
C GLY A 79 -2.47 9.95 -2.53
N VAL A 80 -2.26 8.82 -3.21
CA VAL A 80 -1.85 7.59 -2.53
C VAL A 80 -0.37 7.62 -2.13
N HIS A 81 -0.05 7.08 -0.96
CA HIS A 81 1.33 6.95 -0.47
C HIS A 81 2.09 5.74 -1.05
N HIS A 82 1.55 5.10 -2.09
CA HIS A 82 2.20 3.96 -2.73
C HIS A 82 3.08 4.48 -3.88
N LEU A 83 4.24 3.87 -4.07
CA LEU A 83 5.21 4.22 -5.11
C LEU A 83 4.72 3.83 -6.51
N MET A 84 3.93 2.77 -6.61
CA MET A 84 3.39 2.26 -7.86
C MET A 84 1.93 1.88 -7.70
N ALA A 85 1.14 1.99 -8.77
CA ALA A 85 -0.23 1.53 -8.83
C ALA A 85 -0.41 0.45 -9.90
N ASN A 86 -1.21 -0.56 -9.60
CA ASN A 86 -1.59 -1.62 -10.52
C ASN A 86 -3.12 -1.86 -10.44
N LYS A 87 -3.86 -1.91 -11.56
CA LYS A 87 -3.39 -2.02 -12.96
C LYS A 87 -3.79 -0.81 -13.81
N LEU A 88 -2.93 -0.39 -14.73
CA LEU A 88 -3.30 0.48 -15.86
C LEU A 88 -3.06 -0.27 -17.17
N MET A 89 -3.93 -0.03 -18.17
CA MET A 89 -3.84 -0.70 -19.47
C MET A 89 -4.11 0.30 -20.60
N PRO A 90 -3.18 0.48 -21.56
CA PRO A 90 -3.37 1.37 -22.70
C PRO A 90 -4.62 1.06 -23.52
N ASP A 91 -4.93 -0.23 -23.71
CA ASP A 91 -6.10 -0.68 -24.48
C ASP A 91 -7.44 -0.40 -23.78
N VAL A 92 -7.41 -0.08 -22.48
CA VAL A 92 -8.60 0.22 -21.68
C VAL A 92 -8.76 1.72 -21.54
N ASP A 93 -7.71 2.39 -21.08
CA ASP A 93 -7.70 3.83 -20.91
C ASP A 93 -6.27 4.37 -20.97
N TYR A 94 -5.87 4.82 -22.16
CA TYR A 94 -4.60 5.52 -22.35
C TYR A 94 -4.60 6.92 -21.73
N GLY A 95 -5.78 7.55 -21.61
CA GLY A 95 -5.94 8.87 -21.00
C GLY A 95 -5.46 8.86 -19.55
N ALA A 96 -5.82 7.84 -18.78
CA ALA A 96 -5.36 7.66 -17.41
C ALA A 96 -3.82 7.63 -17.31
N ILE A 97 -3.16 6.89 -18.22
CA ILE A 97 -1.70 6.78 -18.26
C ILE A 97 -1.06 8.12 -18.63
N SER A 98 -1.61 8.80 -19.65
CA SER A 98 -1.11 10.11 -20.10
C SER A 98 -1.25 11.15 -19.00
N CYS A 99 -2.39 11.22 -18.32
CA CYS A 99 -2.64 12.18 -17.24
C CYS A 99 -1.76 11.95 -16.01
N ILE A 100 -1.50 10.68 -15.62
CA ILE A 100 -0.53 10.40 -14.54
C ILE A 100 0.88 10.84 -14.97
N GLY A 101 1.26 10.60 -16.23
CA GLY A 101 2.54 11.06 -16.78
C GLY A 101 2.69 12.58 -16.70
N GLU A 102 1.67 13.32 -17.11
CA GLU A 102 1.64 14.77 -17.03
C GLU A 102 1.64 15.28 -15.58
N LEU A 103 0.87 14.65 -14.69
CA LEU A 103 0.87 14.97 -13.26
C LEU A 103 2.27 14.84 -12.65
N LEU A 104 2.95 13.72 -12.91
CA LEU A 104 4.32 13.49 -12.45
C LEU A 104 5.31 14.50 -13.07
N TYR A 105 5.16 14.79 -14.36
CA TYR A 105 5.96 15.81 -15.03
C TYR A 105 5.77 17.18 -14.36
N ASN A 106 4.53 17.61 -14.10
CA ASN A 106 4.24 18.89 -13.46
C ASN A 106 4.78 18.97 -12.02
N ARG A 107 4.67 17.90 -11.24
CA ARG A 107 5.24 17.83 -9.88
C ARG A 107 6.76 17.94 -9.89
N THR A 108 7.43 17.24 -10.81
CA THR A 108 8.91 17.19 -10.86
C THR A 108 9.56 18.37 -11.57
N HIS A 109 8.95 18.88 -12.64
CA HIS A 109 9.54 19.91 -13.50
C HIS A 109 9.08 21.32 -13.15
N TYR A 110 7.80 21.50 -12.81
CA TYR A 110 7.22 22.80 -12.43
C TYR A 110 7.04 22.98 -10.92
N GLY A 111 7.35 21.96 -10.11
CA GLY A 111 7.23 22.03 -8.65
C GLY A 111 5.79 22.16 -8.16
N LEU A 112 4.82 21.58 -8.89
CA LEU A 112 3.42 21.56 -8.47
C LEU A 112 3.29 20.85 -7.11
N ASP A 113 2.77 21.56 -6.11
CA ASP A 113 2.61 21.09 -4.73
C ASP A 113 1.12 20.84 -4.39
N ASP A 114 0.55 19.79 -5.00
CA ASP A 114 -0.86 19.40 -4.80
C ASP A 114 -1.01 18.26 -3.76
N HIS A 115 -0.11 17.28 -3.80
CA HIS A 115 -0.03 16.16 -2.86
C HIS A 115 1.44 15.93 -2.48
N PRO A 116 1.99 16.73 -1.54
CA PRO A 116 3.38 16.59 -1.12
C PRO A 116 3.64 15.20 -0.54
N LEU A 117 4.87 14.72 -0.74
CA LEU A 117 5.31 13.44 -0.21
C LEU A 117 5.33 13.50 1.33
N ASP A 118 4.39 12.81 1.98
CA ASP A 118 4.40 12.67 3.43
C ASP A 118 5.51 11.70 3.87
N LEU A 119 6.70 12.28 4.12
CA LEU A 119 7.87 11.56 4.63
C LEU A 119 7.60 10.86 5.96
N GLY A 120 6.67 11.36 6.77
CA GLY A 120 6.30 10.78 8.05
C GLY A 120 5.80 9.34 7.89
N ILE A 121 5.06 9.03 6.83
CA ILE A 121 4.61 7.67 6.54
C ILE A 121 5.80 6.74 6.31
N TYR A 122 6.73 7.15 5.45
CA TYR A 122 7.88 6.33 5.05
C TYR A 122 8.90 6.16 6.18
N GLU A 123 9.15 7.22 6.96
CA GLU A 123 10.09 7.19 8.07
C GLU A 123 9.63 6.31 9.23
N ASN A 124 8.32 6.23 9.43
CA ASN A 124 7.70 5.47 10.52
C ASN A 124 7.37 4.01 10.14
N LEU A 125 7.70 3.57 8.92
CA LEU A 125 7.53 2.18 8.53
C LEU A 125 8.26 1.24 9.51
N PRO A 126 7.63 0.12 9.92
CA PRO A 126 8.23 -0.80 10.89
C PRO A 126 9.60 -1.34 10.45
N SER A 127 9.76 -1.62 9.16
CA SER A 127 11.02 -2.06 8.56
C SER A 127 12.11 -0.98 8.63
N VAL A 128 11.75 0.29 8.40
CA VAL A 128 12.66 1.42 8.47
C VAL A 128 13.10 1.68 9.92
N ARG A 129 12.16 1.66 10.86
CA ARG A 129 12.45 1.81 12.31
C ARG A 129 13.37 0.71 12.81
N LEU A 130 13.10 -0.54 12.42
CA LEU A 130 13.94 -1.67 12.75
C LEU A 130 15.35 -1.49 12.18
N HIS A 131 15.46 -1.16 10.89
CA HIS A 131 16.76 -1.01 10.23
C HIS A 131 17.60 0.11 10.87
N LYS A 132 17.01 1.29 11.12
CA LYS A 132 17.65 2.40 11.82
C LYS A 132 18.11 2.00 13.22
N GLY A 133 17.31 1.22 13.94
CA GLY A 133 17.64 0.75 15.28
C GLY A 133 18.74 -0.32 15.28
N MET A 134 18.74 -1.22 14.31
CA MET A 134 19.77 -2.28 14.16
C MET A 134 21.16 -1.72 13.86
N GLN A 135 21.26 -0.55 13.22
CA GLN A 135 22.53 0.15 13.03
C GLN A 135 23.17 0.56 14.37
N LYS A 136 22.36 0.78 15.41
CA LYS A 136 22.82 1.14 16.76
C LYS A 136 22.97 -0.08 17.68
N ASP A 137 22.06 -1.04 17.56
CA ASP A 137 22.03 -2.27 18.35
C ASP A 137 21.63 -3.46 17.48
N PRO A 138 22.58 -4.33 17.08
CA PRO A 138 22.29 -5.53 16.31
C PRO A 138 21.33 -6.51 17.00
N LEU A 139 21.27 -6.51 18.34
CA LEU A 139 20.37 -7.38 19.12
C LEU A 139 18.91 -6.90 19.08
N LEU A 140 18.66 -5.69 18.56
CA LEU A 140 17.31 -5.14 18.42
C LEU A 140 16.39 -6.05 17.61
N PHE A 141 16.92 -6.78 16.63
CA PHE A 141 16.12 -7.68 15.78
C PHE A 141 15.28 -8.68 16.60
N ASP A 142 15.87 -9.25 17.64
CA ASP A 142 15.18 -10.26 18.45
C ASP A 142 14.18 -9.65 19.44
N ARG A 143 14.41 -8.41 19.87
CA ARG A 143 13.58 -7.70 20.87
C ARG A 143 12.67 -6.60 20.29
N PHE A 144 12.64 -6.44 18.97
CA PHE A 144 11.86 -5.42 18.28
C PHE A 144 10.37 -5.51 18.61
N GLU A 145 9.74 -4.38 18.95
CA GLU A 145 8.30 -4.39 19.21
C GLU A 145 7.52 -4.42 17.89
N CYS A 146 6.82 -5.53 17.64
CA CYS A 146 6.02 -5.69 16.43
C CYS A 146 4.81 -4.74 16.45
N PRO A 147 4.51 -4.05 15.34
CA PRO A 147 3.37 -3.14 15.27
C PRO A 147 2.07 -3.92 15.43
N LYS A 148 1.18 -3.42 16.29
CA LYS A 148 -0.15 -3.97 16.49
C LYS A 148 -1.12 -3.28 15.55
N PHE A 149 -1.88 -4.04 14.77
CA PHE A 149 -2.95 -3.47 13.96
C PHE A 149 -4.30 -3.72 14.61
N PRO A 150 -5.17 -2.69 14.70
CA PRO A 150 -6.52 -2.91 15.13
C PRO A 150 -7.21 -3.85 14.14
N ARG A 151 -7.78 -4.95 14.63
CA ARG A 151 -8.70 -5.76 13.83
C ARG A 151 -9.79 -4.85 13.27
N ARG A 152 -9.97 -4.85 11.95
CA ARG A 152 -11.05 -4.11 11.29
C ARG A 152 -12.38 -4.63 11.85
N LYS A 153 -13.02 -3.88 12.75
CA LYS A 153 -14.41 -4.16 13.13
C LYS A 153 -15.25 -3.95 11.88
N ARG A 154 -15.97 -4.97 11.41
CA ARG A 154 -16.96 -4.79 10.34
C ARG A 154 -17.93 -3.71 10.82
N LYS A 155 -17.91 -2.54 10.17
CA LYS A 155 -18.95 -1.53 10.43
C LYS A 155 -20.28 -2.14 9.96
N PRO A 156 -21.37 -2.03 10.74
CA PRO A 156 -22.68 -2.44 10.26
C PRO A 156 -23.03 -1.61 9.01
N ILE A 157 -23.71 -2.22 8.05
CA ILE A 157 -24.08 -1.62 6.75
C ILE A 157 -24.78 -0.26 6.93
N SER A 158 -25.58 -0.11 7.98
CA SER A 158 -26.24 1.15 8.34
C SER A 158 -25.28 2.32 8.58
N GLN A 159 -24.10 2.06 9.14
CA GLN A 159 -23.09 3.07 9.46
C GLN A 159 -22.27 3.46 8.22
N VAL A 160 -22.04 2.50 7.31
CA VAL A 160 -21.38 2.75 6.01
C VAL A 160 -22.28 3.61 5.12
N ILE A 161 -23.59 3.31 5.06
CA ILE A 161 -24.57 4.10 4.29
C ILE A 161 -24.67 5.53 4.84
N ALA A 162 -24.69 5.69 6.16
CA ALA A 162 -24.75 7.02 6.79
C ALA A 162 -23.52 7.89 6.45
N GLU A 163 -22.32 7.32 6.49
CA GLU A 163 -21.08 8.04 6.13
C GLU A 163 -21.05 8.42 4.63
N PHE A 164 -21.55 7.54 3.75
CA PHE A 164 -21.60 7.80 2.30
C PHE A 164 -22.63 8.89 1.92
N LEU A 165 -23.73 8.99 2.66
CA LEU A 165 -24.74 10.04 2.46
C LEU A 165 -24.32 11.39 3.01
N VAL A 166 -23.45 11.42 4.03
CA VAL A 166 -22.95 12.65 4.64
C VAL A 166 -21.77 13.25 3.86
N GLY A 167 -20.93 12.43 3.22
CA GLY A 167 -19.78 12.88 2.40
C GLY A 167 -20.11 13.36 0.98
N ARG A 168 -21.39 13.47 0.62
CA ARG A 168 -21.88 13.92 -0.70
C ARG A 168 -22.43 15.36 -0.70
N ARG A 169 -22.10 16.17 0.31
CA ARG A 169 -22.39 17.61 0.33
C ARG A 169 -21.20 18.44 -0.13
#